data_AF-A0A847DXR1-F1
#
_entry.id   AF-A0A847DXR1-F1
#
_cell.length_a   1.000
_cell.length_b   1.000
_cell.length_c   1.000
_cell.angle_alpha   90.00
_cell.angle_beta   90.00
_cell.angle_gamma   90.00
#
_symmetry.space_group_name_H-M   'P 1'
#
loop_
_entity.id
_entity.type
_entity.pdbx_description
1 polymer ?
#
loop_
_entity_poly.entity_id
_entity_poly.type
_entity_poly.pdbx_seq_one_letter_code
_entity_poly.pdbx_strand_id
1 'polypeptide(L)' 'AAAEGPERDALYRRLVEQQYEKGQAMNMAAMLEIDAVIDPARTRHWLARGLEAAPAPAPGASGRFVDAW' A
#
# COMPACT_ATOMS: atom_id res chain seq x y z
N ALA A 1 25.53 11.83 13.95
CA ALA A 1 24.25 11.83 14.72
C ALA A 1 24.31 12.96 15.73
N ALA A 2 23.18 13.59 16.07
CA ALA A 2 23.13 14.60 17.13
C ALA A 2 23.48 13.98 18.50
N ALA A 3 24.12 14.75 19.37
CA ALA A 3 24.46 14.32 20.72
C ALA A 3 23.20 14.14 21.59
N GLU A 4 23.33 13.43 22.70
CA GLU A 4 22.24 13.19 23.64
C GLU A 4 21.63 14.48 24.19
N GLY A 5 20.30 14.59 24.10
CA GLY A 5 19.54 15.72 24.65
C GLY A 5 18.51 16.32 23.68
N PRO A 6 18.03 17.55 23.98
CA PRO A 6 16.89 18.17 23.30
C PRO A 6 17.06 18.32 21.78
N GLU A 7 18.27 18.58 21.30
CA GLU A 7 18.56 18.73 19.86
C GLU A 7 18.35 17.42 19.09
N ARG A 8 18.74 16.28 19.66
CA ARG A 8 18.50 14.97 19.06
C ARG A 8 17.01 14.65 19.04
N ASP A 9 16.27 14.98 20.09
CA ASP A 9 14.83 14.74 20.13
C ASP A 9 14.08 15.61 19.11
N ALA A 10 14.51 16.86 18.93
CA ALA A 10 13.98 17.74 17.89
C ALA A 10 14.29 17.21 16.49
N LEU A 11 15.52 16.76 16.24
CA LEU A 11 15.90 16.14 14.98
C LEU A 11 15.09 14.86 14.71
N TYR A 12 14.92 14.01 15.73
CA TYR A 12 14.12 12.80 15.64
C TYR A 12 12.68 13.11 15.24
N ARG A 13 12.00 14.04 15.94
CA ARG A 13 10.62 14.43 15.61
C ARG A 13 10.51 14.93 14.17
N ARG A 14 11.44 15.79 13.75
CA ARG A 14 11.49 16.30 12.37
C ARG A 14 11.62 15.18 11.35
N LEU A 15 12.53 14.23 11.57
CA LEU A 15 12.75 13.12 10.63
C LEU A 15 11.54 12.18 10.59
N VAL A 16 10.90 11.91 11.73
CA VAL A 16 9.68 11.10 11.78
C VAL A 16 8.53 11.78 11.03
N GLU A 17 8.35 13.08 11.22
CA GLU A 17 7.33 13.86 10.50
C GLU A 17 7.56 13.82 8.99
N GLN A 18 8.82 13.98 8.54
CA GLN A 18 9.17 13.81 7.12
C GLN A 18 8.83 12.42 6.58
N GLN A 19 9.00 11.37 7.40
CA GLN A 19 8.64 10.02 6.97
C GLN A 19 7.12 9.79 6.93
N TYR A 20 6.36 10.42 7.84
CA TYR A 20 4.90 10.42 7.75
C TYR A 20 4.40 11.09 6.46
N GLU A 21 4.94 12.26 6.11
CA GLU A 21 4.60 12.96 4.87
C GLU A 21 4.90 12.10 3.64
N LYS A 22 6.07 11.47 3.59
CA LYS A 22 6.44 10.55 2.50
C LYS A 22 5.55 9.31 2.44
N GLY A 23 5.10 8.81 3.59
CA GLY A 23 4.22 7.64 3.68
C GLY A 23 2.74 7.94 3.45
N GLN A 24 2.34 9.19 3.18
CA GLN A 24 0.95 9.49 2.89
C GLN A 24 0.50 8.82 1.59
N ALA A 25 -0.75 8.36 1.56
CA ALA A 25 -1.32 7.63 0.42
C ALA A 25 -1.16 8.37 -0.92
N MET A 26 -1.31 9.71 -0.92
CA MET A 26 -1.13 10.52 -2.12
C MET A 26 0.32 10.52 -2.62
N ASN A 27 1.30 10.57 -1.71
CA ASN A 27 2.71 10.50 -2.09
C ASN A 27 3.07 9.09 -2.61
N MET A 28 2.58 8.04 -1.96
CA MET A 28 2.76 6.66 -2.42
C MET A 28 2.18 6.44 -3.83
N ALA A 29 0.97 6.95 -4.09
CA ALA A 29 0.35 6.86 -5.41
C ALA A 29 1.09 7.67 -6.48
N ALA A 30 1.59 8.87 -6.15
CA ALA A 30 2.40 9.68 -7.07
C ALA A 30 3.73 8.98 -7.44
N MET A 31 4.27 8.17 -6.54
CA MET A 31 5.47 7.36 -6.75
C MET A 31 5.16 5.97 -7.36
N LEU A 32 3.90 5.68 -7.70
CA LEU A 32 3.44 4.42 -8.28
C LEU A 32 3.69 3.19 -7.39
N GLU A 33 3.77 3.37 -6.07
CA GLU A 33 3.82 2.25 -5.13
C GLU A 33 2.46 1.55 -5.00
N ILE A 34 1.39 2.30 -5.27
CA ILE A 34 0.00 1.82 -5.34
C ILE A 34 -0.69 2.42 -6.57
N ASP A 35 -1.65 1.70 -7.13
CA ASP A 35 -2.31 2.10 -8.39
C ASP A 35 -3.17 3.37 -8.24
N ALA A 36 -3.86 3.52 -7.10
CA ALA A 36 -4.74 4.67 -6.85
C ALA A 36 -5.08 4.86 -5.37
N VAL A 37 -5.34 6.11 -4.99
CA VAL A 37 -6.07 6.45 -3.76
C VAL A 37 -7.55 6.58 -4.11
N ILE A 38 -8.41 5.82 -3.45
CA ILE A 38 -9.85 5.76 -3.75
C ILE A 38 -10.70 6.17 -2.56
N ASP A 39 -11.90 6.69 -2.84
CA ASP A 39 -12.95 6.81 -1.84
C ASP A 39 -13.28 5.40 -1.27
N PRO A 40 -13.19 5.19 0.06
CA PRO A 40 -13.50 3.90 0.68
C PRO A 40 -14.87 3.34 0.29
N ALA A 41 -15.88 4.18 0.06
CA ALA A 41 -17.21 3.75 -0.37
C ALA A 41 -17.22 3.11 -1.76
N ARG A 42 -16.23 3.41 -2.60
CA ARG A 42 -16.11 2.88 -3.98
C ARG A 42 -15.31 1.57 -4.07
N THR A 43 -14.82 1.03 -2.96
CA THR A 43 -13.97 -0.18 -2.94
C THR A 43 -14.58 -1.35 -3.72
N ARG A 44 -15.86 -1.69 -3.46
CA ARG A 44 -16.53 -2.81 -4.15
C ARG A 44 -16.63 -2.60 -5.66
N HIS A 45 -16.87 -1.37 -6.08
CA HIS A 45 -16.96 -1.02 -7.50
C HIS A 45 -15.60 -1.16 -8.19
N TRP A 46 -14.50 -0.75 -7.53
CA TRP A 46 -13.15 -0.97 -8.05
C TRP A 46 -12.83 -2.46 -8.21
N LEU A 47 -13.13 -3.28 -7.19
CA LEU A 47 -12.91 -4.72 -7.24
C LEU A 47 -13.72 -5.42 -8.34
N ALA A 48 -15.01 -5.11 -8.45
CA ALA A 48 -15.87 -5.71 -9.48
C ALA A 48 -15.36 -5.39 -10.89
N ARG A 49 -15.01 -4.12 -11.17
CA ARG A 49 -14.43 -3.74 -12.46
C ARG A 49 -13.10 -4.44 -12.76
N GLY A 50 -12.23 -4.58 -11.75
CA GLY A 50 -10.97 -5.30 -11.89
C GLY A 50 -11.18 -6.78 -12.22
N LEU A 51 -12.16 -7.43 -11.57
CA LEU A 51 -12.51 -8.82 -11.83
C LEU A 51 -13.10 -9.01 -13.23
N GLU A 52 -14.01 -8.13 -13.67
CA GLU A 52 -14.61 -8.15 -15.01
C GLU A 52 -13.57 -7.94 -16.13
N ALA A 53 -12.53 -7.14 -15.86
CA ALA A 53 -11.45 -6.90 -16.80
C ALA A 53 -10.47 -8.09 -16.90
N ALA A 54 -10.44 -8.97 -15.90
CA ALA A 54 -9.57 -10.13 -15.87
C ALA A 54 -10.16 -11.31 -16.69
N PRO A 55 -9.33 -12.07 -17.43
CA PRO A 55 -9.81 -13.27 -18.09
C PRO A 55 -10.25 -14.32 -17.07
N ALA A 56 -11.33 -15.04 -17.38
CA ALA A 56 -11.78 -16.15 -16.55
C ALA A 56 -10.69 -17.26 -16.48
N PRO A 57 -10.42 -17.83 -15.30
CA PRO A 57 -9.50 -18.95 -15.19
C PRO A 57 -10.07 -20.18 -15.94
N ALA A 58 -9.19 -20.96 -16.56
CA ALA A 58 -9.62 -22.18 -17.25
C ALA A 58 -10.22 -23.20 -16.25
N PRO A 59 -11.33 -23.87 -16.59
CA PRO A 59 -11.89 -24.93 -15.75
C PRO A 59 -10.85 -26.02 -15.49
N GLY A 60 -10.61 -26.37 -14.22
CA GLY A 60 -9.63 -27.38 -13.84
C GLY A 60 -8.16 -26.95 -13.89
N ALA A 61 -7.87 -25.64 -14.00
CA ALA A 61 -6.51 -25.10 -14.18
C ALA A 61 -5.50 -25.42 -13.06
N SER A 62 -5.96 -25.88 -11.90
CA SER A 62 -5.06 -26.25 -10.81
C SER A 62 -5.06 -27.76 -10.59
N GLY A 63 -4.08 -28.43 -11.20
CA GLY A 63 -3.59 -29.72 -10.71
C GLY A 63 -2.65 -29.58 -9.49
N ARG A 64 -2.58 -28.39 -8.89
CA ARG A 64 -1.70 -28.12 -7.75
C ARG A 64 -2.35 -28.59 -6.46
N PHE A 65 -1.55 -29.23 -5.62
CA PHE A 65 -1.94 -29.63 -4.27
C PHE A 65 -2.21 -28.39 -3.40
N VAL A 66 -3.29 -28.43 -2.63
CA VAL A 66 -3.58 -27.43 -1.60
C VAL A 66 -2.93 -27.93 -0.32
N ASP A 67 -1.97 -27.16 0.20
CA ASP A 67 -1.30 -27.48 1.47
C ASP A 67 -2.34 -27.55 2.61
N ALA A 68 -2.15 -28.50 3.52
CA ALA A 68 -3.07 -28.81 4.62
C ALA A 68 -2.62 -28.25 5.99
N TRP A 69 -1.53 -27.47 6.00
CA TRP A 69 -1.05 -26.77 7.19
C TRP A 69 -2.00 -25.66 7.66
#